data_AF-A0A535DGI9-F1
#
_entry.id   AF-A0A535DGI9-F1
#
_cell.length_a   1.000
_cell.length_b   1.000
_cell.length_c   1.000
_cell.angle_alpha   90.00
_cell.angle_beta   90.00
_cell.angle_gamma   90.00
#
_symmetry.space_group_name_H-M   'P 1'
#
loop_
_entity.id
_entity.type
_entity.pdbx_description
1 polymer ?
#
loop_
_entity_poly.entity_id
_entity_poly.type
_entity_poly.pdbx_seq_one_letter_code
_entity_poly.pdbx_strand_id
1 'polypeptide(L)'
;MARLSPRRTVVGAREGGARRHPHRERRRAVLPPANRRAPRREVREKQDRDIATALLDQSVISGIGNVFKVEALFLAKLSPWAPVRDLSDDQLRAVVAQARKLIRLNRSGGERRTRFSLDPSDRMWVDERAGLPCHVCGTRVEHGWHPGEDVRKSWYCPHCQNVKPEDVYRAAPVPAMRMPHRERL
;
A
#
# COMPACT_ATOMS: atom_id res chain seq x y z
N MET A 1 2.97 -43.41 70.57
CA MET A 1 2.13 -42.19 70.59
C MET A 1 2.66 -41.19 69.58
N ALA A 2 1.75 -40.44 68.94
CA ALA A 2 1.94 -39.24 68.12
C ALA A 2 2.72 -39.35 66.79
N ARG A 3 1.93 -39.50 65.72
CA ARG A 3 2.27 -39.09 64.35
C ARG A 3 2.34 -37.55 64.30
N LEU A 4 3.39 -36.98 63.70
CA LEU A 4 3.42 -35.56 63.33
C LEU A 4 3.99 -35.41 61.91
N SER A 5 3.08 -35.15 60.96
CA SER A 5 3.38 -34.47 59.70
C SER A 5 3.61 -32.98 59.96
N PRO A 6 4.40 -32.31 59.11
CA PRO A 6 4.08 -30.95 58.71
C PRO A 6 3.84 -30.86 57.21
N ARG A 7 2.66 -30.32 56.90
CA ARG A 7 2.17 -29.97 55.57
C ARG A 7 2.68 -28.58 55.16
N ARG A 8 2.90 -28.44 53.85
CA ARG A 8 2.63 -27.26 52.99
C ARG A 8 3.31 -25.92 53.33
N THR A 9 4.23 -25.53 52.45
CA THR A 9 4.32 -24.14 51.99
C THR A 9 3.71 -24.07 50.59
N VAL A 10 2.60 -23.35 50.44
CA VAL A 10 1.95 -23.10 49.15
C VAL A 10 2.62 -21.89 48.52
N VAL A 11 3.40 -22.09 47.47
CA VAL A 11 3.79 -21.00 46.56
C VAL A 11 2.60 -20.76 45.63
N GLY A 12 1.93 -19.62 45.82
CA GLY A 12 0.83 -19.18 44.97
C GLY A 12 1.35 -18.85 43.57
N ALA A 13 1.13 -19.76 42.62
CA ALA A 13 1.25 -19.47 41.20
C ALA A 13 0.11 -18.51 40.81
N ARG A 14 0.46 -17.32 40.34
CA ARG A 14 -0.49 -16.38 39.72
C ARG A 14 -0.89 -16.94 38.35
N GLU A 15 -2.09 -17.47 38.25
CA GLU A 15 -2.72 -17.84 36.98
C GLU A 15 -3.10 -16.58 36.20
N GLY A 16 -2.28 -16.21 35.21
CA GLY A 16 -2.63 -15.24 34.18
C GLY A 16 -3.59 -15.86 33.18
N GLY A 17 -4.90 -15.77 33.44
CA GLY A 17 -5.95 -16.21 32.54
C GLY A 17 -5.90 -15.47 31.21
N ALA A 18 -5.42 -16.15 30.16
CA ALA A 18 -5.54 -15.71 28.79
C ALA A 18 -7.03 -15.73 28.39
N ARG A 19 -7.65 -14.54 28.35
CA ARG A 19 -9.01 -14.37 27.85
C ARG A 19 -9.03 -14.75 26.36
N ARG A 20 -9.59 -15.91 26.05
CA ARG A 20 -9.88 -16.34 24.68
C ARG A 20 -10.99 -15.44 24.12
N HIS A 21 -10.64 -14.53 23.21
CA HIS A 21 -11.63 -13.81 22.40
C HIS A 21 -12.10 -14.73 21.27
N PRO A 22 -13.41 -15.07 21.19
CA PRO A 22 -13.96 -15.78 20.04
C PRO A 22 -14.20 -14.78 18.90
N HIS A 23 -14.19 -15.27 17.66
CA HIS A 23 -14.29 -14.55 16.38
C HIS A 23 -13.00 -13.92 15.84
N ARG A 24 -12.19 -14.74 15.16
CA ARG A 24 -11.61 -14.38 13.86
C ARG A 24 -11.08 -15.62 13.13
N GLU A 25 -11.98 -16.55 12.81
CA GLU A 25 -11.77 -17.38 11.63
C GLU A 25 -11.90 -16.47 10.41
N ARG A 26 -10.78 -15.84 10.03
CA ARG A 26 -10.66 -15.19 8.73
C ARG A 26 -10.78 -16.31 7.72
N ARG A 27 -11.96 -16.46 7.12
CA ARG A 27 -12.13 -17.17 5.86
C ARG A 27 -11.01 -16.70 4.95
N ARG A 28 -10.05 -17.59 4.63
CA ARG A 28 -9.16 -17.37 3.49
C ARG A 28 -10.09 -17.28 2.29
N ALA A 29 -10.37 -16.07 1.84
CA ALA A 29 -10.91 -15.88 0.51
C ALA A 29 -9.90 -16.53 -0.44
N VAL A 30 -10.28 -17.68 -0.99
CA VAL A 30 -9.57 -18.30 -2.09
C VAL A 30 -9.64 -17.26 -3.20
N LEU A 31 -8.53 -16.58 -3.47
CA LEU A 31 -8.45 -15.72 -4.64
C LEU A 31 -8.78 -16.59 -5.85
N PRO A 32 -9.68 -16.16 -6.76
CA PRO A 32 -9.95 -16.89 -7.98
C PRO A 32 -8.62 -17.14 -8.72
N PRO A 33 -8.51 -18.24 -9.49
CA PRO A 33 -7.32 -18.52 -10.27
C PRO A 33 -6.97 -17.30 -11.11
N ALA A 34 -5.72 -16.83 -10.99
CA ALA A 34 -5.24 -15.66 -11.71
C ALA A 34 -5.60 -15.82 -13.18
N ASN A 35 -6.49 -14.93 -13.65
CA ASN A 35 -6.89 -14.90 -15.06
C ASN A 35 -5.60 -14.77 -15.88
N ARG A 36 -5.38 -15.64 -16.87
CA ARG A 36 -4.14 -15.71 -17.66
C ARG A 36 -3.96 -14.50 -18.61
N ARG A 37 -4.61 -13.37 -18.34
CA ARG A 37 -4.47 -12.15 -19.13
C ARG A 37 -3.17 -11.46 -18.73
N ALA A 38 -2.50 -10.87 -19.71
CA ALA A 38 -1.32 -10.06 -19.42
C ALA A 38 -1.76 -8.82 -18.62
N PRO A 39 -1.18 -8.54 -17.44
CA PRO A 39 -1.60 -7.40 -16.62
C PRO A 39 -1.62 -6.06 -17.36
N ARG A 40 -0.77 -5.88 -18.38
CA ARG A 40 -0.80 -4.71 -19.28
C ARG A 40 -2.18 -4.51 -19.93
N ARG A 41 -2.80 -5.59 -20.40
CA ARG A 41 -4.10 -5.55 -21.08
C ARG A 41 -5.21 -5.17 -20.09
N GLU A 42 -5.13 -5.66 -18.87
CA GLU A 42 -6.07 -5.31 -17.79
C GLU A 42 -5.90 -3.84 -17.37
N VAL A 43 -4.65 -3.34 -17.28
CA VAL A 43 -4.42 -1.90 -17.09
C VAL A 43 -5.07 -1.12 -18.23
N ARG A 44 -4.81 -1.51 -19.50
CA ARG A 44 -5.36 -0.82 -20.68
C ARG A 44 -6.89 -0.77 -20.67
N GLU A 45 -7.57 -1.78 -20.14
CA GLU A 45 -9.04 -1.79 -19.99
C GLU A 45 -9.54 -0.71 -19.00
N LYS A 46 -8.65 -0.09 -18.20
CA LYS A 46 -8.94 1.02 -17.27
C LYS A 46 -8.56 2.39 -17.86
N GLN A 47 -8.67 2.55 -19.18
CA GLN A 47 -8.15 3.70 -19.94
C GLN A 47 -8.61 5.08 -19.44
N ASP A 48 -9.78 5.16 -18.81
CA ASP A 48 -10.39 6.40 -18.30
C ASP A 48 -9.93 6.79 -16.89
N ARG A 49 -9.14 5.93 -16.23
CA ARG A 49 -8.57 6.19 -14.91
C ARG A 49 -7.12 6.66 -15.04
N ASP A 50 -6.66 7.37 -14.03
CA ASP A 50 -5.24 7.58 -13.86
C ASP A 50 -4.51 6.25 -13.57
N ILE A 51 -3.24 6.17 -13.97
CA ILE A 51 -2.44 4.94 -13.85
C ILE A 51 -2.27 4.49 -12.39
N ALA A 52 -2.18 5.41 -11.43
CA ALA A 52 -2.01 5.04 -10.03
C ALA A 52 -3.26 4.33 -9.47
N THR A 53 -4.45 4.81 -9.82
CA THR A 53 -5.74 4.20 -9.48
C THR A 53 -5.94 2.89 -10.22
N ALA A 54 -5.62 2.84 -11.52
CA ALA A 54 -5.71 1.61 -12.30
C ALA A 54 -4.82 0.48 -11.76
N LEU A 55 -3.61 0.83 -11.31
CA LEU A 55 -2.67 -0.14 -10.72
C LEU A 55 -3.20 -0.74 -9.42
N LEU A 56 -4.03 -0.04 -8.63
CA LEU A 56 -4.55 -0.57 -7.36
C LEU A 56 -5.74 -1.53 -7.52
N ASP A 57 -6.32 -1.61 -8.72
CA ASP A 57 -7.35 -2.59 -9.03
C ASP A 57 -6.74 -4.00 -8.87
N GLN A 58 -7.27 -4.76 -7.90
CA GLN A 58 -6.73 -6.09 -7.59
C GLN A 58 -6.94 -7.10 -8.72
N SER A 59 -7.78 -6.78 -9.73
CA SER A 59 -7.87 -7.56 -10.97
C SER A 59 -6.66 -7.40 -11.89
N VAL A 60 -5.89 -6.31 -11.75
CA VAL A 60 -4.72 -5.97 -12.59
C VAL A 60 -3.44 -6.61 -12.04
N ILE A 61 -3.08 -6.29 -10.80
CA ILE A 61 -1.95 -6.90 -10.10
C ILE A 61 -2.39 -7.20 -8.67
N SER A 62 -2.71 -8.45 -8.37
CA SER A 62 -3.01 -8.83 -6.99
C SER A 62 -1.81 -8.61 -6.07
N GLY A 63 -2.06 -8.01 -4.90
CA GLY A 63 -1.04 -7.75 -3.88
C GLY A 63 -0.29 -6.43 -4.06
N ILE A 64 -0.58 -5.66 -5.11
CA ILE A 64 -0.14 -4.28 -5.18
C ILE A 64 -0.91 -3.43 -4.17
N GLY A 65 -0.18 -2.59 -3.44
CA GLY A 65 -0.70 -1.63 -2.48
C GLY A 65 -0.07 -0.27 -2.69
N ASN A 66 -0.39 0.70 -1.83
CA ASN A 66 0.01 2.09 -2.04
C ASN A 66 1.52 2.28 -2.20
N VAL A 67 2.32 1.65 -1.32
CA VAL A 67 3.79 1.69 -1.36
C VAL A 67 4.31 1.22 -2.71
N PHE A 68 3.93 0.01 -3.15
CA PHE A 68 4.45 -0.53 -4.41
C PHE A 68 3.95 0.23 -5.64
N LYS A 69 2.72 0.78 -5.58
CA LYS A 69 2.19 1.65 -6.64
C LYS A 69 3.06 2.90 -6.81
N VAL A 70 3.26 3.69 -5.75
CA VAL A 70 4.00 4.96 -5.86
C VAL A 70 5.46 4.72 -6.24
N GLU A 71 6.07 3.68 -5.67
CA GLU A 71 7.46 3.30 -5.93
C GLU A 71 7.65 2.77 -7.35
N ALA A 72 6.72 1.96 -7.87
CA ALA A 72 6.78 1.49 -9.26
C ALA A 72 6.62 2.63 -10.27
N LEU A 73 5.72 3.57 -10.01
CA LEU A 73 5.51 4.75 -10.86
C LEU A 73 6.75 5.65 -10.88
N PHE A 74 7.38 5.86 -9.71
CA PHE A 74 8.63 6.59 -9.63
C PHE A 74 9.75 5.92 -10.42
N LEU A 75 9.95 4.61 -10.23
CA LEU A 75 10.97 3.86 -10.96
C LEU A 75 10.70 3.79 -12.48
N ALA A 76 9.44 3.84 -12.89
CA ALA A 76 9.03 3.93 -14.28
C ALA A 76 9.02 5.37 -14.84
N LYS A 77 9.31 6.38 -14.01
CA LYS A 77 9.27 7.81 -14.36
C LYS A 77 7.92 8.26 -14.94
N LEU A 78 6.83 7.74 -14.39
CA LEU A 78 5.46 8.08 -14.83
C LEU A 78 4.76 8.95 -13.79
N SER A 79 4.04 9.98 -14.27
CA SER A 79 3.13 10.75 -13.42
C SER A 79 2.06 9.82 -12.85
N PRO A 80 1.78 9.86 -11.54
CA PRO A 80 0.68 9.11 -10.95
C PRO A 80 -0.68 9.48 -11.55
N TRP A 81 -0.84 10.73 -11.99
CA TRP A 81 -2.09 11.26 -12.55
C TRP A 81 -2.22 11.06 -14.06
N ALA A 82 -1.23 10.46 -14.72
CA ALA A 82 -1.32 10.20 -16.16
C ALA A 82 -2.52 9.29 -16.47
N PRO A 83 -3.46 9.71 -17.35
CA PRO A 83 -4.52 8.84 -17.82
C PRO A 83 -3.94 7.61 -18.50
N VAL A 84 -4.49 6.43 -18.22
CA VAL A 84 -3.98 5.19 -18.82
C VAL A 84 -4.03 5.24 -20.35
N ARG A 85 -5.08 5.86 -20.93
CA ARG A 85 -5.21 6.05 -22.39
C ARG A 85 -4.02 6.78 -23.03
N ASP A 86 -3.35 7.66 -22.29
CA ASP A 86 -2.24 8.48 -22.81
C ASP A 86 -0.88 7.77 -22.70
N LEU A 87 -0.83 6.61 -22.04
CA LEU A 87 0.38 5.82 -21.87
C LEU A 87 0.56 4.82 -23.00
N SER A 88 1.76 4.78 -23.58
CA SER A 88 2.17 3.76 -24.53
C SER A 88 2.20 2.36 -23.91
N ASP A 89 2.13 1.34 -24.76
CA ASP A 89 2.23 -0.04 -24.29
C ASP A 89 3.57 -0.37 -23.62
N ASP A 90 4.67 0.28 -24.02
CA ASP A 90 5.96 0.13 -23.37
C ASP A 90 5.99 0.73 -21.98
N GLN A 91 5.39 1.90 -21.77
CA GLN A 91 5.24 2.50 -20.46
C GLN A 91 4.40 1.61 -19.53
N LEU A 92 3.29 1.07 -20.04
CA LEU A 92 2.46 0.14 -19.27
C LEU A 92 3.21 -1.17 -18.94
N ARG A 93 3.99 -1.72 -19.89
CA ARG A 93 4.86 -2.88 -19.61
C ARG A 93 5.88 -2.56 -18.53
N ALA A 94 6.54 -1.42 -18.62
CA ALA A 94 7.60 -1.01 -17.70
C ALA A 94 7.07 -0.87 -16.27
N VAL A 95 5.96 -0.17 -16.06
CA VAL A 95 5.40 0.04 -14.71
C VAL A 95 4.89 -1.28 -14.09
N VAL A 96 4.25 -2.14 -14.87
CA VAL A 96 3.83 -3.48 -14.43
C VAL A 96 5.04 -4.32 -14.04
N ALA A 97 6.12 -4.27 -14.81
CA ALA A 97 7.35 -4.99 -14.50
C ALA A 97 7.99 -4.50 -13.19
N GLN A 98 8.04 -3.18 -12.97
CA GLN A 98 8.55 -2.60 -11.72
C GLN A 98 7.69 -3.01 -10.52
N ALA A 99 6.36 -2.92 -10.62
CA ALA A 99 5.46 -3.32 -9.55
C ALA A 99 5.65 -4.80 -9.16
N ARG A 100 5.71 -5.71 -10.15
CA ARG A 100 5.94 -7.14 -9.90
C ARG A 100 7.31 -7.39 -9.28
N LYS A 101 8.36 -6.68 -9.72
CA LYS A 101 9.70 -6.75 -9.14
C LYS A 101 9.68 -6.34 -7.66
N LEU A 102 9.10 -5.20 -7.33
CA LEU A 102 9.02 -4.69 -5.95
C LEU A 102 8.25 -5.62 -5.04
N ILE A 103 7.09 -6.13 -5.50
CA ILE A 103 6.31 -7.12 -4.75
C ILE A 103 7.15 -8.34 -4.47
N ARG A 104 7.83 -8.91 -5.49
CA ARG A 104 8.68 -10.10 -5.35
C ARG A 104 9.81 -9.90 -4.34
N LEU A 105 10.50 -8.76 -4.41
CA LEU A 105 11.60 -8.43 -3.50
C LEU A 105 11.14 -8.30 -2.03
N ASN A 106 9.87 -8.00 -1.80
CA ASN A 106 9.30 -7.79 -0.47
C ASN A 106 8.41 -8.97 0.00
N ARG A 107 8.52 -10.16 -0.61
CA ARG A 107 7.70 -11.33 -0.26
C ARG A 107 8.07 -11.99 1.06
N SER A 108 9.32 -11.85 1.50
CA SER A 108 9.87 -12.54 2.66
C SER A 108 9.35 -12.02 4.01
N GLY A 109 8.51 -10.97 3.99
CA GLY A 109 8.06 -10.27 5.19
C GLY A 109 9.10 -9.27 5.71
N GLY A 110 8.76 -8.61 6.82
CA GLY A 110 9.54 -7.50 7.37
C GLY A 110 9.11 -6.12 6.85
N GLU A 111 9.87 -5.10 7.25
CA GLU A 111 9.64 -3.73 6.81
C GLU A 111 9.90 -3.58 5.31
N ARG A 112 8.97 -2.93 4.62
CA ARG A 112 9.06 -2.73 3.16
C ARG A 112 10.32 -1.96 2.78
N ARG A 113 10.93 -2.35 1.68
CA ARG A 113 12.12 -1.71 1.10
C ARG A 113 12.07 -1.76 -0.42
N THR A 114 12.21 -0.60 -1.05
CA THR A 114 12.23 -0.44 -2.51
C THR A 114 13.51 0.22 -3.01
N ARG A 115 14.25 0.88 -2.10
CA ARG A 115 15.61 1.40 -2.28
C ARG A 115 16.60 0.61 -1.44
N PHE A 116 17.74 0.25 -2.01
CA PHE A 116 18.83 -0.39 -1.27
C PHE A 116 19.69 0.69 -0.60
N SER A 117 19.43 0.95 0.67
CA SER A 117 20.25 1.80 1.54
C SER A 117 20.69 1.02 2.78
N LEU A 118 21.85 1.37 3.33
CA LEU A 118 22.32 0.85 4.62
C LEU A 118 21.60 1.53 5.79
N ASP A 119 21.09 2.76 5.58
CA ASP A 119 20.30 3.49 6.56
C ASP A 119 18.86 2.93 6.61
N PRO A 120 18.41 2.40 7.78
CA PRO A 120 17.05 1.93 7.99
C PRO A 120 15.96 2.95 7.67
N SER A 121 16.23 4.24 7.80
CA SER A 121 15.28 5.32 7.53
C SER A 121 15.14 5.64 6.03
N ASP A 122 16.03 5.11 5.18
CA ASP A 122 16.19 5.49 3.78
C ASP A 122 15.82 4.36 2.80
N ARG A 123 14.74 3.64 3.10
CA ARG A 123 14.34 2.42 2.38
C ARG A 123 13.42 2.64 1.18
N MET A 124 12.90 3.86 1.03
CA MET A 124 11.93 4.23 0.00
C MET A 124 12.53 5.24 -0.96
N TRP A 125 12.06 5.24 -2.22
CA TRP A 125 12.43 6.29 -3.17
C TRP A 125 11.60 7.56 -2.97
N VAL A 126 10.28 7.41 -2.79
CA VAL A 126 9.34 8.53 -2.65
C VAL A 126 8.27 8.31 -1.58
N ASP A 127 7.87 7.07 -1.30
CA ASP A 127 6.82 6.75 -0.32
C ASP A 127 7.15 7.33 1.05
N GLU A 128 6.21 8.07 1.64
CA GLU A 128 6.36 8.78 2.91
C GLU A 128 7.54 9.77 2.99
N ARG A 129 8.12 10.18 1.86
CA ARG A 129 9.27 11.10 1.80
C ARG A 129 8.93 12.53 1.38
N ALA A 130 7.66 12.93 1.44
CA ALA A 130 7.28 14.30 1.11
C ALA A 130 8.09 15.31 1.93
N GLY A 131 8.59 16.36 1.27
CA GLY A 131 9.47 17.34 1.88
C GLY A 131 10.95 16.99 1.82
N LEU A 132 11.35 15.74 1.52
CA LEU A 132 12.76 15.36 1.40
C LEU A 132 13.27 15.52 -0.06
N PRO A 133 14.58 15.69 -0.27
CA PRO A 133 15.14 15.71 -1.62
C PRO A 133 14.98 14.34 -2.30
N CYS A 134 14.63 14.37 -3.59
CA CYS A 134 14.59 13.19 -4.43
C CYS A 134 16.00 12.61 -4.58
N HIS A 135 16.12 11.30 -4.39
CA HIS A 135 17.39 10.57 -4.52
C HIS A 135 18.01 10.55 -5.93
N VAL A 136 17.26 10.98 -6.95
CA VAL A 136 17.72 10.99 -8.35
C VAL A 136 18.12 12.39 -8.79
N CYS A 137 17.28 13.40 -8.52
CA CYS A 137 17.48 14.76 -9.05
C CYS A 137 17.54 15.86 -7.98
N GLY A 138 17.41 15.54 -6.70
CA GLY A 138 17.42 16.52 -5.60
C GLY A 138 16.14 17.34 -5.43
N THR A 139 15.26 17.40 -6.43
CA THR A 139 13.95 18.08 -6.32
C THR A 139 13.14 17.55 -5.15
N ARG A 140 12.47 18.43 -4.40
CA ARG A 140 11.65 18.05 -3.25
C ARG A 140 10.55 17.07 -3.67
N VAL A 141 10.44 15.95 -2.96
CA VAL A 141 9.33 15.01 -3.11
C VAL A 141 8.05 15.66 -2.59
N GLU A 142 6.98 15.52 -3.34
CA GLU A 142 5.65 16.03 -3.03
C GLU A 142 4.67 14.90 -2.78
N HIS A 143 3.46 15.27 -2.35
CA HIS A 143 2.34 14.35 -2.29
C HIS A 143 1.05 14.97 -2.81
N GLY A 144 0.14 14.13 -3.27
CA GLY A 144 -1.19 14.51 -3.70
C GLY A 144 -2.18 13.38 -3.52
N TRP A 145 -3.44 13.66 -3.79
CA TRP A 145 -4.54 12.72 -3.71
C TRP A 145 -5.09 12.43 -5.10
N HIS A 146 -5.77 11.30 -5.22
CA HIS A 146 -6.50 10.92 -6.43
C HIS A 146 -7.99 11.18 -6.20
N PRO A 147 -8.72 11.69 -7.22
CA PRO A 147 -10.17 11.85 -7.13
C PRO A 147 -10.88 10.49 -7.10
N GLY A 148 -12.08 10.43 -6.52
CA GLY A 148 -12.91 9.23 -6.48
C GLY A 148 -13.21 8.71 -5.07
N GLU A 149 -13.97 7.61 -4.98
CA GLU A 149 -14.45 7.04 -3.72
C GLU A 149 -13.33 6.35 -2.92
N ASP A 150 -12.42 5.66 -3.61
CA ASP A 150 -11.23 5.02 -3.03
C ASP A 150 -10.06 5.99 -3.04
N VAL A 151 -10.12 7.01 -2.18
CA VAL A 151 -9.09 8.05 -2.17
C VAL A 151 -7.77 7.47 -1.71
N ARG A 152 -6.76 7.60 -2.57
CA ARG A 152 -5.39 7.18 -2.29
C ARG A 152 -4.45 8.36 -2.42
N LYS A 153 -3.48 8.40 -1.51
CA LYS A 153 -2.35 9.34 -1.55
C LYS A 153 -1.29 8.80 -2.50
N SER A 154 -0.65 9.67 -3.25
CA SER A 154 0.58 9.37 -3.98
C SER A 154 1.68 10.31 -3.52
N TRP A 155 2.86 9.75 -3.25
CA TRP A 155 4.10 10.49 -3.15
C TRP A 155 4.84 10.42 -4.48
N TYR A 156 5.48 11.51 -4.87
CA TYR A 156 6.08 11.63 -6.19
C TYR A 156 7.18 12.69 -6.22
N CYS A 157 8.08 12.56 -7.19
CA CYS A 157 9.02 13.64 -7.54
C CYS A 157 8.48 14.39 -8.76
N PRO A 158 8.15 15.69 -8.65
CA PRO A 158 7.55 16.45 -9.76
C PRO A 158 8.45 16.50 -10.99
N HIS A 159 9.77 16.58 -10.79
CA HIS A 159 10.74 16.60 -11.88
C HIS A 159 10.91 15.22 -12.55
N CYS A 160 11.21 14.17 -11.78
CA CYS A 160 11.50 12.85 -12.35
C CYS A 160 10.28 12.19 -13.01
N GLN A 161 9.07 12.53 -12.57
CA GLN A 161 7.82 11.95 -13.07
C GLN A 161 7.04 12.93 -13.98
N ASN A 162 7.62 14.09 -14.30
CA ASN A 162 7.01 15.14 -15.13
C ASN A 162 5.57 15.48 -14.68
N VAL A 163 5.39 15.66 -13.36
CA VAL A 163 4.07 15.99 -12.80
C VAL A 163 3.87 17.49 -12.86
N LYS A 164 2.79 17.91 -13.52
CA LYS A 164 2.40 19.31 -13.53
C LYS A 164 1.51 19.61 -12.31
N PRO A 165 1.70 20.74 -11.62
CA PRO A 165 0.91 21.07 -10.43
C PRO A 165 -0.61 21.06 -10.65
N GLU A 166 -1.06 21.42 -11.85
CA GLU A 166 -2.48 21.45 -12.24
C GLU A 166 -3.14 20.06 -12.34
N ASP A 167 -2.35 19.01 -12.57
CA ASP A 167 -2.85 17.63 -12.65
C ASP A 167 -3.15 17.04 -11.25
N VAL A 168 -2.64 17.69 -10.20
CA VAL A 168 -2.60 17.14 -8.84
C VAL A 168 -3.79 17.63 -8.03
N TYR A 169 -4.71 16.72 -7.73
CA TYR A 169 -5.74 16.98 -6.73
C TYR A 169 -5.12 16.97 -5.32
N ARG A 170 -4.98 18.14 -4.68
CA ARG A 170 -4.27 18.28 -3.40
C ARG A 170 -5.15 18.28 -2.15
N ALA A 171 -6.45 18.51 -2.28
CA ALA A 171 -7.34 18.49 -1.13
C ALA A 171 -7.42 17.08 -0.55
N ALA A 172 -7.14 16.94 0.77
CA ALA A 172 -7.49 15.72 1.46
C ALA A 172 -9.02 15.58 1.39
N PRO A 173 -9.55 14.46 0.90
CA PRO A 173 -10.99 14.27 0.91
C PRO A 173 -11.45 14.22 2.36
N VAL A 174 -12.45 15.05 2.64
CA VAL A 174 -13.22 14.93 3.87
C VAL A 174 -14.00 13.62 3.73
N PRO A 175 -13.87 12.65 4.65
CA PRO A 175 -14.72 11.47 4.61
C PRO A 175 -16.17 11.94 4.66
N ALA A 176 -17.00 11.54 3.69
CA ALA A 176 -18.44 11.69 3.82
C ALA A 176 -18.89 10.78 4.97
N MET A 177 -18.94 11.32 6.18
CA MET A 177 -19.39 10.60 7.36
C MET A 177 -20.91 10.40 7.24
N ARG A 178 -21.35 9.35 6.55
CA ARG A 178 -22.72 8.86 6.69
C ARG A 178 -22.84 8.25 8.08
N MET A 179 -23.31 9.03 9.04
CA MET A 179 -23.76 8.53 10.34
C MET A 179 -25.08 7.77 10.12
N PRO A 180 -25.13 6.44 10.26
CA PRO A 180 -26.39 5.74 10.33
C PRO A 180 -26.99 5.98 11.71
N HIS A 181 -28.26 6.41 11.75
CA HIS A 181 -29.10 6.60 12.93
C HIS A 181 -29.08 7.99 13.60
N ARG A 182 -29.88 8.90 13.03
CA ARG A 182 -30.65 9.86 13.84
C ARG A 182 -32.08 10.08 13.33
N GLU A 183 -32.66 9.06 12.70
CA GLU A 183 -34.12 8.97 12.48
C GLU A 183 -34.71 8.04 13.55
N ARG A 184 -34.94 8.63 14.72
CA ARG A 184 -35.95 8.22 15.69
C ARG A 184 -35.88 9.27 16.80
N LEU A 185 -36.77 10.25 16.71
CA LEU A 185 -37.64 10.77 17.77
C LEU A 185 -38.70 11.64 17.09
#